data_AF-A0A7C6VWN0-F1
#
_entry.id   AF-A0A7C6VWN0-F1
#
_cell.length_a   1.000
_cell.length_b   1.000
_cell.length_c   1.000
_cell.angle_alpha   90.00
_cell.angle_beta   90.00
_cell.angle_gamma   90.00
#
_symmetry.space_group_name_H-M   'P 1'
#
loop_
_entity.id
_entity.type
_entity.pdbx_description
1 polymer ?
#
loop_
_entity_poly.entity_id
_entity_poly.type
_entity_poly.pdbx_seq_one_letter_code
_entity_poly.pdbx_strand_id
1 'polypeptide(L)' 'MECLVCRGGIGDSALEFWGVTICQRCQDRLMDLTVDQPEYESYLSAMRDLWQKRFQAARDRRLKDGDSL' A
#
# COMPACT_ATOMS: atom_id res chain seq x y z
N MET A 1 -9.25 9.93 3.65
CA MET A 1 -8.36 8.82 3.26
C MET A 1 -7.36 8.59 4.38
N GLU A 2 -6.94 7.35 4.57
CA GLU A 2 -5.92 6.97 5.56
C GLU A 2 -4.61 6.60 4.87
N CYS A 3 -3.49 6.92 5.51
CA CYS A 3 -2.16 6.54 5.03
C CYS A 3 -1.98 5.02 5.09
N LEU A 4 -1.47 4.43 4.02
CA LEU A 4 -1.19 2.99 3.92
C LEU A 4 -0.29 2.50 5.07
N VAL A 5 0.70 3.31 5.47
CA VAL A 5 1.74 2.92 6.42
C VAL A 5 1.32 3.24 7.86
N CYS A 6 1.04 4.51 8.17
CA CYS A 6 0.79 4.94 9.55
C CYS A 6 -0.69 4.92 9.95
N ARG A 7 -1.62 4.64 9.02
CA ARG A 7 -3.08 4.72 9.22
C ARG A 7 -3.62 6.09 9.64
N GLY A 8 -2.76 7.11 9.68
CA GLY A 8 -3.15 8.48 9.99
C GLY A 8 -3.96 9.14 8.89
N GLY A 9 -4.71 10.18 9.26
CA GLY A 9 -5.45 11.01 8.31
C GLY A 9 -4.52 11.71 7.32
N ILE A 10 -4.98 11.82 6.08
CA ILE A 10 -4.21 12.42 4.99
C ILE A 10 -4.68 13.86 4.72
N GLY A 11 -3.73 14.80 4.70
CA GLY A 11 -3.93 16.18 4.25
C GLY A 11 -3.60 16.37 2.76
N ASP A 12 -3.48 17.62 2.32
CA ASP A 12 -3.45 17.98 0.88
C ASP A 12 -2.26 17.44 0.08
N SER A 13 -1.15 17.11 0.74
CA SER A 13 0.06 16.56 0.11
C SER A 13 0.24 15.09 0.46
N ALA A 14 0.02 14.22 -0.52
CA ALA A 14 0.18 12.78 -0.38
C ALA A 14 0.49 12.11 -1.71
N LEU A 15 1.23 11.00 -1.65
CA LEU A 15 1.47 10.14 -2.80
C LEU A 15 0.29 9.19 -2.97
N GLU A 16 -0.45 9.32 -4.06
CA GLU A 16 -1.46 8.34 -4.46
C GLU A 16 -0.89 7.37 -5.50
N PHE A 17 -0.98 6.08 -5.20
CA PHE A 17 -0.56 5.03 -6.11
C PHE A 17 -1.51 3.86 -5.98
N TRP A 18 -2.06 3.39 -7.10
CA TRP A 18 -2.99 2.27 -7.12
C TRP A 18 -4.15 2.46 -6.12
N GLY A 19 -4.77 3.63 -6.06
CA GLY A 19 -5.92 3.89 -5.18
C GLY A 19 -5.65 3.67 -3.69
N VAL A 20 -4.39 3.67 -3.28
CA VAL A 20 -3.96 3.84 -1.90
C VAL A 20 -3.08 5.07 -1.80
N THR A 21 -3.00 5.62 -0.60
CA THR A 21 -2.37 6.91 -0.39
C THR A 21 -1.36 6.82 0.73
N ILE A 22 -0.20 7.45 0.55
CA ILE A 22 0.88 7.55 1.54
C ILE A 22 1.03 9.03 1.88
N CYS A 23 0.91 9.40 3.16
CA CYS A 23 1.08 10.79 3.56
C CYS A 23 2.53 11.25 3.34
N GLN A 24 2.72 12.56 3.15
CA GLN A 24 4.04 13.15 2.90
C GLN A 24 5.11 12.69 3.91
N ARG A 25 4.78 12.68 5.21
CA ARG A 25 5.70 12.21 6.25
C ARG A 25 6.20 10.78 6.04
N CYS A 26 5.31 9.87 5.64
CA CYS A 26 5.69 8.49 5.37
C CYS A 26 6.45 8.35 4.05
N GLN A 27 6.13 9.18 3.06
CA GLN A 27 6.88 9.23 1.81
C GLN A 27 8.32 9.69 2.04
N ASP A 28 8.52 10.82 2.75
CA ASP A 28 9.85 11.35 3.04
C ASP A 28 10.66 10.32 3.82
N ARG A 29 10.04 9.71 4.84
CA ARG A 29 10.69 8.67 5.65
C ARG A 29 11.05 7.43 4.83
N LEU A 30 10.25 7.04 3.84
CA LEU A 30 10.55 5.90 2.97
C LEU A 30 11.80 6.14 2.13
N MET A 31 12.05 7.38 1.69
CA MET A 31 13.23 7.73 0.90
C MET A 31 14.53 7.63 1.71
N ASP A 32 14.46 7.87 3.02
CA ASP A 32 15.59 7.85 3.94
C ASP A 32 15.78 6.50 4.67
N LEU A 33 14.89 5.54 4.44
CA LEU A 33 14.83 4.30 5.20
C LEU A 33 15.85 3.29 4.70
N THR A 34 16.64 2.74 5.62
CA THR A 34 17.59 1.65 5.37
C THR A 34 17.09 0.34 5.97
N VAL A 35 17.55 -0.79 5.42
CA VAL A 35 17.07 -2.15 5.77
C VAL A 35 17.30 -2.54 7.24
N ASP A 36 18.28 -1.92 7.89
CA ASP A 36 18.64 -2.12 9.29
C ASP A 36 17.73 -1.35 10.27
N GLN A 37 16.94 -0.39 9.77
CA GLN A 37 16.02 0.36 10.61
C GLN A 37 14.76 -0.46 10.92
N PRO A 38 14.31 -0.51 12.19
CA PRO A 38 13.16 -1.33 12.59
C PRO A 38 11.86 -0.92 11.90
N GLU A 39 11.71 0.35 11.52
CA GLU A 39 10.55 0.84 10.80
C GLU A 39 10.47 0.27 9.37
N TYR A 40 11.58 -0.19 8.79
CA TYR A 40 11.63 -0.80 7.45
C TYR A 40 10.65 -1.98 7.31
N GLU A 41 10.55 -2.83 8.33
CA GLU A 41 9.59 -3.93 8.33
C GLU A 41 8.13 -3.44 8.33
N SER A 42 7.84 -2.29 8.95
CA SER A 42 6.49 -1.72 8.91
C SER A 42 6.10 -1.29 7.50
N TYR A 43 7.02 -0.68 6.74
CA TYR A 43 6.80 -0.33 5.35
C TYR A 43 6.67 -1.58 4.47
N LEU A 44 7.53 -2.58 4.66
CA LEU A 44 7.43 -3.83 3.92
C LEU A 44 6.11 -4.56 4.19
N SER A 45 5.68 -4.64 5.45
CA SER A 45 4.40 -5.26 5.80
C SER A 45 3.24 -4.55 5.11
N ALA A 46 3.20 -3.22 5.15
CA ALA A 46 2.14 -2.44 4.53
C ALA A 46 2.10 -2.62 2.99
N MET A 47 3.27 -2.69 2.35
CA MET A 47 3.38 -2.93 0.91
C MET A 47 3.01 -4.38 0.52
N ARG A 48 3.40 -5.38 1.33
CA ARG A 48 3.01 -6.78 1.12
C ARG A 48 1.49 -6.94 1.22
N ASP A 49 0.86 -6.31 2.21
CA ASP A 49 -0.60 -6.33 2.37
C ASP A 49 -1.31 -5.70 1.16
N LEU A 50 -0.80 -4.57 0.67
CA LEU A 50 -1.31 -3.93 -0.55
C LEU A 50 -1.25 -4.89 -1.74
N TRP A 51 -0.09 -5.52 -1.93
CA TRP A 51 0.14 -6.45 -3.03
C TRP A 51 -0.75 -7.68 -2.94
N GLN A 52 -0.89 -8.27 -1.74
CA GLN A 52 -1.73 -9.44 -1.52
C GLN A 52 -3.20 -9.14 -1.84
N LYS A 53 -3.72 -8.00 -1.37
CA LYS A 53 -5.09 -7.57 -1.68
C LYS A 53 -5.28 -7.33 -3.17
N ARG A 54 -4.30 -6.72 -3.84
CA ARG A 54 -4.31 -6.54 -5.30
C ARG A 54 -4.39 -7.86 -6.04
N PHE A 55 -3.49 -8.78 -5.67
CA PHE A 55 -3.38 -10.07 -6.31
C PHE A 55 -4.66 -10.89 -6.15
N GLN A 56 -5.23 -10.90 -4.95
CA GLN A 56 -6.53 -11.51 -4.68
C GLN A 56 -7.63 -10.89 -5.53
N ALA A 57 -7.75 -9.55 -5.55
CA ALA A 57 -8.75 -8.88 -6.36
C ALA A 57 -8.61 -9.15 -7.87
N ALA A 58 -7.37 -9.31 -8.36
CA ALA A 58 -7.12 -9.68 -9.76
C ALA A 58 -7.48 -11.15 -10.03
N ARG A 59 -7.17 -12.06 -9.10
CA ARG A 59 -7.53 -13.48 -9.19
C ARG A 59 -9.05 -13.66 -9.17
N ASP A 60 -9.75 -13.00 -8.27
CA ASP A 60 -11.19 -13.12 -8.12
C ASP A 60 -11.94 -12.59 -9.35
N ARG A 61 -11.43 -11.54 -10.00
CA ARG A 61 -11.95 -11.09 -11.30
C ARG A 61 -11.80 -12.17 -12.38
N ARG A 62 -10.59 -12.75 -12.51
CA ARG A 62 -10.35 -13.82 -13.48
C ARG A 62 -11.25 -15.04 -13.29
N LEU A 63 -11.55 -15.40 -12.04
CA LEU A 63 -12.47 -16.50 -11.74
C LEU A 63 -13.91 -16.16 -12.16
N LYS A 64 -14.38 -14.95 -11.86
CA LYS A 64 -15.71 -14.49 -12.32
C LYS A 64 -15.84 -14.44 -13.84
N ASP A 65 -14.78 -14.03 -14.54
CA ASP A 65 -14.75 -14.00 -16.00
C ASP A 65 -14.76 -15.42 -16.60
N GLY A 66 -14.22 -16.41 -15.89
CA GLY A 66 -14.20 -17.81 -16.30
C GLY A 66 -15.48 -18.59 -16.02
N ASP A 67 -16.20 -18.25 -14.95
CA ASP A 67 -17.50 -18.87 -14.58
C ASP A 67 -18.68 -18.37 -15.43
N SER A 68 -18.46 -17.42 -16.35
CA SER A 68 -19.50 -16.89 -17.24
C SER A 68 -19.59 -17.61 -18.60
N LEU A 69 -19.05 -18.83 -18.71
CA LEU A 69 -19.11 -19.67 -19.92
C LEU A 69 -20.13 -20.80 -19.80
#